data_AF-A0A3D0MZI7-F1
#
_entry.id   AF-A0A3D0MZI7-F1
#
_cell.length_a   1.000
_cell.length_b   1.000
_cell.length_c   1.000
_cell.angle_alpha   90.00
_cell.angle_beta   90.00
_cell.angle_gamma   90.00
#
_symmetry.space_group_name_H-M   'P 1'
#
loop_
_entity.id
_entity.type
_entity.pdbx_description
1 polymer ?
#
loop_
_entity_poly.entity_id
_entity_poly.type
_entity_poly.pdbx_seq_one_letter_code
_entity_poly.pdbx_strand_id
1 'polypeptide(L)'
;MKKLSKVLLYATVLWTCALNLSAQVAARESNVPESKSTISIHPIDIMANPQTLMKVWIDDPLPLSFYTPKEKESQIRINQNNTNGIITYSPLSSEMEWTGIDIEEITPFTWKWIDFEQRKADSSVSKIQLRRPHWWIREMHAEQIGNKVYLDMPEMGLRGYAEVKNIRVNQLDTRFWNENREGDYVSRPITGKFEHESNDVYYLHFGDNPHPLGVTGSHPIWSIDRNDWVGASELKIGEKVKTHDGLTVLHSRIKSAERQKVYNLEVYKDHNFLVSTDKILVHNSCVPEIISKITRKFDNLECEECAEAVVKELQSLGIKGEIIDVKATVTKYGGLWSDKEGKVISTNGFHRAILVDGKVYDNIHKTGTNFSEWWSDLIVPVGGKKEIIKKQGF
;
A
#
# COMPACT_ATOMS: atom_id res chain seq x y z
N MET A 1 11.88 -21.63 67.68
CA MET A 1 12.88 -22.65 67.34
C MET A 1 12.90 -22.84 65.83
N LYS A 2 14.06 -22.58 65.20
CA LYS A 2 14.51 -22.97 63.84
C LYS A 2 13.60 -22.56 62.65
N LYS A 3 14.07 -22.05 61.51
CA LYS A 3 15.31 -21.48 60.97
C LYS A 3 14.86 -21.10 59.53
N LEU A 4 14.82 -19.83 59.14
CA LEU A 4 15.82 -19.22 58.26
C LEU A 4 16.22 -20.04 57.02
N SER A 5 15.74 -19.61 55.84
CA SER A 5 16.55 -19.39 54.62
C SER A 5 15.75 -18.49 53.66
N LYS A 6 16.05 -17.18 53.62
CA LYS A 6 16.85 -16.50 52.56
C LYS A 6 16.17 -16.61 51.19
N VAL A 7 15.66 -15.53 50.61
CA VAL A 7 16.36 -14.46 49.85
C VAL A 7 15.44 -13.21 49.86
N LEU A 8 15.66 -12.10 50.59
CA LEU A 8 16.51 -10.92 50.34
C LEU A 8 16.50 -10.51 48.83
N LEU A 9 16.05 -9.34 48.37
CA LEU A 9 16.47 -7.99 48.73
C LEU A 9 15.81 -7.03 47.70
N TYR A 10 15.12 -5.98 48.17
CA TYR A 10 15.03 -4.63 47.60
C TYR A 10 14.65 -4.40 46.12
N ALA A 11 13.55 -3.68 45.88
CA ALA A 11 13.58 -2.35 45.24
C ALA A 11 12.17 -1.73 45.14
N THR A 12 11.71 -1.13 46.23
CA THR A 12 10.77 -0.01 46.19
C THR A 12 11.54 1.27 45.83
N VAL A 13 11.89 1.46 44.56
CA VAL A 13 12.17 2.76 43.90
C VAL A 13 12.02 2.52 42.40
N LEU A 14 11.31 3.42 41.69
CA LEU A 14 11.13 3.55 40.22
C LEU A 14 9.68 3.39 39.72
N TRP A 15 8.72 4.02 40.40
CA TRP A 15 7.40 4.29 39.81
C TRP A 15 7.04 5.78 39.70
N THR A 16 8.05 6.66 39.68
CA THR A 16 7.90 8.11 39.51
C THR A 16 9.07 8.78 38.77
N CYS A 17 9.65 8.14 37.74
CA CYS A 17 10.62 8.81 36.85
C CYS A 17 10.40 8.62 35.34
N ALA A 18 9.36 7.92 34.89
CA ALA A 18 9.09 7.72 33.46
C ALA A 18 8.06 8.72 32.86
N LEU A 19 7.62 9.72 33.62
CA LEU A 19 6.70 10.78 33.15
C LEU A 19 7.35 12.17 33.09
N ASN A 20 8.64 12.31 33.40
CA ASN A 20 9.36 13.59 33.32
C ASN A 20 10.60 13.60 32.41
N LEU A 21 10.98 12.46 31.80
CA LEU A 21 11.99 12.47 30.72
C LEU A 21 11.39 12.66 29.31
N SER A 22 10.07 12.53 29.15
CA SER A 22 9.37 12.92 27.91
C SER A 22 9.10 14.43 27.84
N ALA A 23 9.15 15.16 28.96
CA ALA A 23 8.93 16.61 29.00
C ALA A 23 10.22 17.45 28.88
N GLN A 24 11.39 16.91 29.23
CA GLN A 24 12.67 17.65 29.16
C GLN A 24 13.56 17.33 27.95
N VAL A 25 13.18 16.36 27.10
CA VAL A 25 13.76 16.18 25.76
C VAL A 25 12.88 16.82 24.67
N ALA A 26 11.62 17.13 24.98
CA ALA A 26 10.69 17.87 24.13
C ALA A 26 10.90 19.40 24.13
N ALA A 27 11.87 19.91 24.91
CA ALA A 27 12.27 21.32 24.93
C ALA A 27 13.55 21.59 24.12
N ARG A 28 13.87 20.73 23.13
CA ARG A 28 14.78 21.11 22.05
C ARG A 28 13.91 21.79 20.99
N GLU A 29 14.07 23.10 20.86
CA GLU A 29 13.38 23.96 19.91
C GLU A 29 12.96 23.21 18.65
N SER A 30 11.64 23.01 18.49
CA SER A 30 11.07 22.60 17.23
C SER A 30 11.41 23.70 16.22
N ASN A 31 12.48 23.51 15.44
CA ASN A 31 12.83 24.37 14.30
C ASN A 31 11.85 24.21 13.12
N VAL A 32 10.66 23.65 13.36
CA VAL A 32 9.54 23.72 12.42
C VAL A 32 8.99 25.13 12.55
N PRO A 33 9.06 25.98 11.50
CA PRO A 33 8.42 27.27 11.55
C PRO A 33 6.93 27.03 11.85
N GLU A 34 6.42 27.66 12.91
CA GLU A 34 4.97 27.85 13.07
C GLU A 34 4.39 28.31 11.73
N SER A 35 3.15 27.89 11.43
CA SER A 35 2.39 28.34 10.26
C SER A 35 2.16 29.86 10.32
N LYS A 36 3.21 30.64 10.07
CA LYS A 36 3.11 32.07 9.92
C LYS A 36 2.50 32.33 8.57
N SER A 37 1.19 32.56 8.62
CA SER A 37 0.45 33.39 7.69
C SER A 37 1.33 34.51 7.12
N THR A 38 1.24 34.70 5.80
CA THR A 38 1.86 35.76 4.97
C THR A 38 3.30 35.56 4.49
N ILE A 39 3.64 34.41 3.92
CA ILE A 39 4.59 34.41 2.79
C ILE A 39 3.73 34.56 1.53
N SER A 40 3.91 35.66 0.78
CA SER A 40 3.31 35.81 -0.55
C SER A 40 4.06 34.88 -1.50
N ILE A 41 3.70 33.59 -1.49
CA ILE A 41 4.35 32.59 -2.32
C ILE A 41 3.63 32.58 -3.66
N HIS A 42 4.25 33.14 -4.71
CA HIS A 42 3.73 33.03 -6.06
C HIS A 42 4.34 31.81 -6.78
N PRO A 43 3.57 31.14 -7.67
CA PRO A 43 4.09 30.03 -8.46
C PRO A 43 5.38 30.38 -9.23
N ILE A 44 5.49 31.60 -9.77
CA ILE A 44 6.69 32.05 -10.48
C ILE A 44 7.97 32.00 -9.62
N ASP A 45 7.88 32.33 -8.33
CA ASP A 45 9.05 32.34 -7.43
C ASP A 45 9.58 30.92 -7.22
N ILE A 46 8.66 29.96 -7.11
CA ILE A 46 8.98 28.54 -7.02
C ILE A 46 9.58 28.01 -8.33
N MET A 47 9.02 28.40 -9.47
CA MET A 47 9.54 27.98 -10.77
C MET A 47 10.95 28.51 -11.02
N ALA A 48 11.22 29.75 -10.60
CA ALA A 48 12.55 30.37 -10.72
C ALA A 48 13.56 29.80 -9.71
N ASN A 49 13.13 29.50 -8.48
CA ASN A 49 13.97 28.93 -7.44
C ASN A 49 13.24 27.83 -6.63
N PRO A 50 13.26 26.59 -7.11
CA PRO A 50 12.48 25.50 -6.51
C PRO A 50 12.85 25.19 -5.07
N GLN A 51 14.10 25.47 -4.65
CA GLN A 51 14.57 25.21 -3.29
C GLN A 51 13.87 26.04 -2.23
N THR A 52 13.21 27.14 -2.62
CA THR A 52 12.37 27.93 -1.71
C THR A 52 11.21 27.10 -1.13
N LEU A 53 10.75 26.05 -1.82
CA LEU A 53 9.73 25.10 -1.32
C LEU A 53 10.16 24.37 -0.05
N MET A 54 11.46 24.31 0.29
CA MET A 54 11.90 23.72 1.56
C MET A 54 11.36 24.48 2.78
N LYS A 55 11.03 25.76 2.61
CA LYS A 55 10.46 26.62 3.67
C LYS A 55 8.93 26.60 3.71
N VAL A 56 8.29 25.96 2.73
CA VAL A 56 6.82 25.96 2.57
C VAL A 56 6.24 24.67 3.13
N TRP A 57 5.30 24.81 4.06
CA TRP A 57 4.63 23.70 4.75
C TRP A 57 3.13 23.98 4.92
N ILE A 58 2.41 24.16 3.81
CA ILE A 58 0.94 24.28 3.81
C ILE A 58 0.29 22.93 3.52
N ASP A 59 -0.96 22.74 3.95
CA ASP A 59 -1.68 21.47 3.78
C ASP A 59 -2.68 21.52 2.62
N ASP A 60 -3.21 22.71 2.30
CA ASP A 60 -4.11 22.91 1.18
C ASP A 60 -3.37 23.40 -0.08
N PRO A 61 -3.69 22.86 -1.27
CA PRO A 61 -3.06 23.31 -2.51
C PRO A 61 -3.48 24.74 -2.85
N LEU A 62 -2.54 25.52 -3.41
CA LEU A 62 -2.88 26.84 -3.92
C LEU A 62 -3.95 26.72 -5.03
N PRO A 63 -5.02 27.55 -5.01
CA PRO A 63 -6.04 27.51 -6.06
C PRO A 63 -5.45 27.80 -7.45
N LEU A 64 -5.98 27.15 -8.49
CA LEU A 64 -5.53 27.35 -9.87
C LEU A 64 -5.71 28.79 -10.39
N SER A 65 -6.52 29.61 -9.73
CA SER A 65 -6.68 31.04 -10.01
C SER A 65 -5.45 31.87 -9.64
N PHE A 66 -4.56 31.36 -8.78
CA PHE A 66 -3.30 32.01 -8.42
C PHE A 66 -2.22 31.86 -9.50
N TYR A 67 -2.42 30.97 -10.46
CA TYR A 67 -1.51 30.75 -11.58
C TYR A 67 -1.97 31.57 -12.79
N THR A 68 -1.07 32.40 -13.29
CA THR A 68 -1.20 33.01 -14.62
C THR A 68 -1.17 31.94 -15.72
N PRO A 69 -1.72 32.21 -16.92
CA PRO A 69 -1.65 31.27 -18.04
C PRO A 69 -0.22 30.80 -18.37
N LYS A 70 0.76 31.71 -18.31
CA LYS A 70 2.17 31.40 -18.57
C LYS A 70 2.79 30.49 -17.51
N GLU A 71 2.40 30.64 -16.24
CA GLU A 71 2.83 29.74 -15.16
C GLU A 71 2.21 28.35 -15.35
N LYS A 72 0.93 28.25 -15.72
CA LYS A 72 0.29 26.96 -16.03
C LYS A 72 1.03 26.20 -17.13
N GLU A 73 1.35 26.87 -18.23
CA GLU A 73 2.16 26.27 -19.30
C GLU A 73 3.56 25.85 -18.83
N SER A 74 4.17 26.65 -17.95
CA SER A 74 5.48 26.35 -17.40
C SER A 74 5.43 25.14 -16.48
N GLN A 75 4.37 25.00 -15.68
CA GLN A 75 4.13 23.83 -14.84
C GLN A 75 3.92 22.57 -15.68
N ILE A 76 3.19 22.64 -16.80
CA ILE A 76 3.04 21.52 -17.75
C ILE A 76 4.41 21.08 -18.27
N ARG A 77 5.28 22.01 -18.67
CA ARG A 77 6.64 21.70 -19.13
C ARG A 77 7.52 21.10 -18.02
N ILE A 78 7.40 21.61 -16.79
CA ILE A 78 8.10 21.06 -15.61
C ILE A 78 7.69 19.60 -15.40
N ASN A 79 6.38 19.31 -15.43
CA ASN A 79 5.87 17.95 -15.28
C ASN A 79 6.44 17.01 -16.37
N GLN A 80 6.48 17.46 -17.63
CA GLN A 80 6.97 16.67 -18.77
C GLN A 80 8.47 16.37 -18.71
N ASN A 81 9.29 17.33 -18.23
CA ASN A 81 10.75 17.20 -18.27
C ASN A 81 11.34 16.57 -16.99
N ASN A 82 10.70 16.75 -15.84
CA ASN A 82 11.29 16.41 -14.54
C ASN A 82 10.62 15.23 -13.84
N THR A 83 9.59 14.64 -14.44
CA THR A 83 8.83 13.56 -13.82
C THR A 83 8.66 12.38 -14.77
N ASN A 84 9.18 11.23 -14.36
CA ASN A 84 8.93 9.98 -15.06
C ASN A 84 7.54 9.47 -14.65
N GLY A 85 6.63 9.42 -15.62
CA GLY A 85 5.41 8.65 -15.51
C GLY A 85 5.71 7.17 -15.75
N ILE A 86 4.91 6.31 -15.15
CA ILE A 86 4.89 4.88 -15.45
C ILE A 86 3.50 4.50 -15.95
N ILE A 87 3.45 3.57 -16.90
CA ILE A 87 2.18 3.11 -17.46
C ILE A 87 1.57 2.11 -16.46
N THR A 88 0.33 2.36 -16.08
CA THR A 88 -0.49 1.54 -15.19
C THR A 88 -1.68 0.98 -15.95
N TYR A 89 -2.24 -0.11 -15.44
CA TYR A 89 -3.53 -0.63 -15.86
C TYR A 89 -4.64 0.00 -15.00
N SER A 90 -5.54 0.75 -15.65
CA SER A 90 -6.58 1.58 -15.04
C SER A 90 -7.85 1.58 -15.91
N PRO A 91 -8.57 0.44 -16.03
CA PRO A 91 -9.78 0.35 -16.84
C PRO A 91 -10.86 1.31 -16.33
N LEU A 92 -11.61 1.93 -17.24
CA LEU A 92 -12.62 2.94 -16.89
C LEU A 92 -13.79 2.38 -16.06
N SER A 93 -14.00 1.06 -16.12
CA SER A 93 -15.06 0.35 -15.40
C SER A 93 -14.59 -0.27 -14.08
N SER A 94 -13.31 -0.21 -13.72
CA SER A 94 -12.85 -0.74 -12.43
C SER A 94 -13.07 0.27 -11.31
N GLU A 95 -13.63 -0.19 -10.20
CA GLU A 95 -13.54 0.54 -8.93
C GLU A 95 -12.07 0.61 -8.49
N MET A 96 -11.66 1.77 -7.99
CA MET A 96 -10.25 2.08 -7.74
C MET A 96 -9.88 1.83 -6.27
N GLU A 97 -8.76 1.12 -6.04
CA GLU A 97 -8.22 0.79 -4.71
C GLU A 97 -7.45 1.98 -4.09
N TRP A 98 -8.14 3.10 -3.88
CA TRP A 98 -7.51 4.35 -3.43
C TRP A 98 -7.48 4.47 -1.91
N THR A 99 -6.31 4.78 -1.36
CA THR A 99 -6.16 5.27 0.02
C THR A 99 -6.43 6.78 0.08
N GLY A 100 -6.52 7.34 1.30
CA GLY A 100 -6.65 8.80 1.48
C GLY A 100 -5.53 9.62 0.83
N ILE A 101 -4.36 9.02 0.59
CA ILE A 101 -3.24 9.68 -0.11
C ILE A 101 -3.46 9.68 -1.64
N ASP A 102 -4.15 8.67 -2.19
CA ASP A 102 -4.36 8.51 -3.63
C ASP A 102 -5.41 9.45 -4.22
N ILE A 103 -6.27 10.01 -3.35
CA ILE A 103 -7.27 11.01 -3.71
C ILE A 103 -6.71 12.43 -3.71
N GLU A 104 -5.57 12.66 -3.03
CA GLU A 104 -5.00 13.99 -2.87
C GLU A 104 -4.18 14.41 -4.08
N GLU A 105 -4.40 15.64 -4.53
CA GLU A 105 -3.58 16.26 -5.56
C GLU A 105 -2.14 16.43 -5.06
N ILE A 106 -1.20 15.76 -5.72
CA ILE A 106 0.22 16.02 -5.52
C ILE A 106 0.54 17.40 -6.09
N THR A 107 0.98 18.34 -5.24
CA THR A 107 1.41 19.68 -5.68
C THR A 107 2.77 20.07 -5.10
N PRO A 108 3.45 21.09 -5.67
CA PRO A 108 4.74 21.54 -5.15
C PRO A 108 4.66 22.09 -3.73
N PHE A 109 3.49 22.62 -3.34
CA PHE A 109 3.28 23.36 -2.10
C PHE A 109 2.81 22.50 -0.94
N THR A 110 2.27 21.32 -1.22
CA THR A 110 1.67 20.44 -0.21
C THR A 110 2.40 19.11 -0.04
N TRP A 111 3.37 18.80 -0.90
CA TRP A 111 4.10 17.52 -0.88
C TRP A 111 5.61 17.71 -0.88
N LYS A 112 6.33 16.73 -0.33
CA LYS A 112 7.80 16.61 -0.44
C LYS A 112 8.21 15.17 -0.72
N TRP A 113 9.44 15.01 -1.17
CA TRP A 113 10.12 13.72 -1.18
C TRP A 113 10.89 13.54 0.12
N ILE A 114 10.79 12.37 0.72
CA ILE A 114 11.54 11.94 1.91
C ILE A 114 12.33 10.71 1.54
N ASP A 115 13.66 10.78 1.70
CA ASP A 115 14.54 9.64 1.48
C ASP A 115 14.85 9.01 2.85
N PHE A 116 14.56 7.72 3.01
CA PHE A 116 14.83 6.95 4.21
C PHE A 116 15.86 5.85 3.98
N GLU A 117 16.53 5.46 5.05
CA GLU A 117 17.35 4.27 5.14
C GLU A 117 16.90 3.38 6.29
N GLN A 118 16.64 2.11 6.02
CA GLN A 118 16.34 1.10 7.03
C GLN A 118 17.46 0.06 7.07
N ARG A 119 18.09 -0.07 8.23
CA ARG A 119 19.04 -1.16 8.50
C ARG A 119 18.32 -2.34 9.15
N LYS A 120 18.35 -3.49 8.50
CA LYS A 120 17.71 -4.72 8.99
C LYS A 120 18.66 -5.49 9.92
N ALA A 121 18.10 -6.49 10.63
CA ALA A 121 18.85 -7.32 11.58
C ALA A 121 20.02 -8.09 10.93
N ASP A 122 19.89 -8.44 9.65
CA ASP A 122 20.92 -9.11 8.85
C ASP A 122 21.97 -8.13 8.29
N SER A 123 22.01 -6.89 8.79
CA SER A 123 22.86 -5.79 8.33
C SER A 123 22.58 -5.28 6.92
N SER A 124 21.59 -5.85 6.22
CA SER A 124 21.14 -5.31 4.94
C SER A 124 20.55 -3.92 5.10
N VAL A 125 20.67 -3.13 4.04
CA VAL A 125 20.15 -1.77 4.01
C VAL A 125 19.08 -1.69 2.93
N SER A 126 17.92 -1.18 3.30
CA SER A 126 16.88 -0.79 2.35
C SER A 126 16.86 0.72 2.20
N LYS A 127 16.79 1.19 0.95
CA LYS A 127 16.63 2.61 0.63
C LYS A 127 15.21 2.84 0.17
N ILE A 128 14.59 3.88 0.71
CA ILE A 128 13.21 4.22 0.46
C ILE A 128 13.16 5.67 0.04
N GLN A 129 12.41 5.99 -1.00
CA GLN A 129 12.08 7.37 -1.37
C GLN A 129 10.57 7.46 -1.44
N LEU A 130 9.94 8.25 -0.57
CA LEU A 130 8.50 8.44 -0.58
C LEU A 130 8.17 9.89 -0.89
N ARG A 131 7.25 10.11 -1.82
CA ARG A 131 6.61 11.40 -2.00
C ARG A 131 5.35 11.41 -1.15
N ARG A 132 5.29 12.30 -0.16
CA ARG A 132 4.19 12.34 0.81
C ARG A 132 3.68 13.76 1.03
N PRO A 133 2.39 13.92 1.37
CA PRO A 133 1.83 15.20 1.75
C PRO A 133 2.42 15.69 3.08
N HIS A 134 2.40 16.99 3.30
CA HIS A 134 2.97 17.63 4.48
C HIS A 134 2.33 17.13 5.78
N TRP A 135 1.01 16.94 5.82
CA TRP A 135 0.32 16.39 6.99
C TRP A 135 0.88 15.02 7.38
N TRP A 136 1.11 14.13 6.42
CA TRP A 136 1.66 12.79 6.66
C TRP A 136 3.07 12.89 7.21
N ILE A 137 3.88 13.79 6.65
CA ILE A 137 5.26 14.03 7.11
C ILE A 137 5.26 14.44 8.58
N ARG A 138 4.37 15.37 8.98
CA ARG A 138 4.28 15.82 10.38
C ARG A 138 3.73 14.74 11.31
N GLU A 139 2.69 14.03 10.89
CA GLU A 139 2.07 12.95 11.66
C GLU A 139 3.05 11.81 11.94
N MET A 140 3.88 11.49 10.96
CA MET A 140 4.91 10.46 11.08
C MET A 140 6.22 10.95 11.69
N HIS A 141 6.30 12.23 12.08
CA HIS A 141 7.52 12.88 12.58
C HIS A 141 8.71 12.80 11.62
N ALA A 142 8.48 12.92 10.32
CA ALA A 142 9.46 12.77 9.25
C ALA A 142 10.09 14.12 8.79
N GLU A 143 9.82 15.23 9.49
CA GLU A 143 10.19 16.59 9.10
C GLU A 143 11.68 16.96 9.29
N GLN A 144 12.48 16.10 9.93
CA GLN A 144 13.90 16.36 10.18
C GLN A 144 14.79 15.17 9.81
N ILE A 145 15.96 15.46 9.24
CA ILE A 145 17.00 14.45 8.98
C ILE A 145 17.45 13.86 10.31
N GLY A 146 17.54 12.52 10.36
CA GLY A 146 17.86 11.74 11.55
C GLY A 146 16.65 11.26 12.35
N ASN A 147 15.45 11.80 12.09
CA ASN A 147 14.23 11.27 12.70
C ASN A 147 13.99 9.83 12.25
N LYS A 148 13.39 9.03 13.13
CA LYS A 148 13.05 7.62 12.85
C LYS A 148 11.55 7.49 12.68
N VAL A 149 11.15 6.90 11.56
CA VAL A 149 9.76 6.67 11.19
C VAL A 149 9.52 5.19 11.10
N TYR A 150 8.47 4.69 11.76
CA TYR A 150 8.08 3.28 11.62
C TYR A 150 7.38 3.09 10.28
N LEU A 151 8.00 2.33 9.38
CA LEU A 151 7.42 1.95 8.09
C LEU A 151 6.96 0.49 8.17
N ASP A 152 5.69 0.26 7.85
CA ASP A 152 5.08 -1.07 7.79
C ASP A 152 4.56 -1.31 6.37
N MET A 153 5.46 -1.78 5.51
CA MET A 153 5.21 -2.13 4.12
C MET A 153 5.89 -3.48 3.84
N PRO A 154 5.41 -4.58 4.45
CA PRO A 154 6.07 -5.88 4.36
C PRO A 154 6.23 -6.36 2.91
N GLU A 155 5.31 -5.98 2.04
CA GLU A 155 5.36 -6.27 0.59
C GLU A 155 6.53 -5.61 -0.13
N MET A 156 7.01 -4.48 0.39
CA MET A 156 8.21 -3.80 -0.11
C MET A 156 9.48 -4.32 0.58
N GLY A 157 9.36 -5.37 1.40
CA GLY A 157 10.43 -5.89 2.24
C GLY A 157 10.76 -4.97 3.42
N LEU A 158 9.82 -4.13 3.86
CA LEU A 158 10.05 -3.08 4.86
C LEU A 158 9.15 -3.26 6.07
N ARG A 159 9.74 -3.51 7.24
CA ARG A 159 9.01 -3.45 8.51
C ARG A 159 9.95 -2.99 9.61
N GLY A 160 9.62 -1.86 10.22
CA GLY A 160 10.40 -1.29 11.32
C GLY A 160 10.80 0.16 11.09
N TYR A 161 11.63 0.67 11.99
CA TYR A 161 12.10 2.05 11.93
C TYR A 161 13.08 2.27 10.76
N ALA A 162 12.79 3.28 9.96
CA ALA A 162 13.68 3.83 8.95
C ALA A 162 14.08 5.25 9.35
N GLU A 163 15.35 5.62 9.12
CA GLU A 163 15.87 6.95 9.43
C GLU A 163 15.70 7.87 8.24
N VAL A 164 15.19 9.08 8.45
CA VAL A 164 15.13 10.14 7.45
C VAL A 164 16.55 10.56 7.11
N LYS A 165 16.98 10.33 5.87
CA LYS A 165 18.32 10.72 5.37
C LYS A 165 18.28 12.04 4.61
N ASN A 166 17.16 12.36 3.98
CA ASN A 166 17.02 13.58 3.19
C ASN A 166 15.55 13.99 3.03
N ILE A 167 15.32 15.28 2.84
CA ILE A 167 14.02 15.87 2.50
C ILE A 167 14.24 16.74 1.28
N ARG A 168 13.48 16.49 0.21
CA ARG A 168 13.61 17.17 -1.08
C ARG A 168 12.31 17.78 -1.50
N VAL A 169 12.39 18.88 -2.24
CA VAL A 169 11.23 19.55 -2.81
C VAL A 169 10.48 18.64 -3.79
N ASN A 170 9.16 18.80 -3.86
CA ASN A 170 8.36 18.28 -4.95
C ASN A 170 8.09 19.41 -5.96
N GLN A 171 8.26 19.16 -7.25
CA GLN A 171 7.85 20.10 -8.30
C GLN A 171 6.69 19.59 -9.16
N LEU A 172 6.25 18.35 -8.93
CA LEU A 172 5.10 17.79 -9.63
C LEU A 172 3.83 18.48 -9.15
N ASP A 173 3.00 18.89 -10.11
CA ASP A 173 1.62 19.28 -9.87
C ASP A 173 0.68 18.42 -10.73
N THR A 174 -0.01 17.48 -10.09
CA THR A 174 -0.86 16.50 -10.78
C THR A 174 -2.06 17.11 -11.51
N ARG A 175 -2.47 18.33 -11.16
CA ARG A 175 -3.53 19.08 -11.86
C ARG A 175 -3.12 19.50 -13.27
N PHE A 176 -1.81 19.53 -13.54
CA PHE A 176 -1.21 19.79 -14.84
C PHE A 176 -0.55 18.53 -15.42
N TRP A 177 -0.92 17.35 -14.92
CA TRP A 177 -0.45 16.09 -15.45
C TRP A 177 -1.17 15.76 -16.74
N ASN A 178 -0.41 15.46 -17.79
CA ASN A 178 -1.01 14.97 -19.03
C ASN A 178 -1.30 13.48 -18.85
N GLU A 179 -2.54 13.14 -18.52
CA GLU A 179 -3.03 11.76 -18.48
C GLU A 179 -3.09 11.19 -19.91
N ASN A 180 -1.95 10.72 -20.42
CA ASN A 180 -1.89 9.98 -21.67
C ASN A 180 -2.56 8.61 -21.45
N ARG A 181 -3.80 8.48 -21.92
CA ARG A 181 -4.61 7.26 -21.82
C ARG A 181 -4.65 6.55 -23.17
N GLU A 182 -4.36 5.26 -23.16
CA GLU A 182 -4.49 4.36 -24.30
C GLU A 182 -5.33 3.14 -23.87
N GLY A 183 -6.62 3.18 -24.19
CA GLY A 183 -7.59 2.18 -23.71
C GLY A 183 -7.63 2.12 -22.17
N ASP A 184 -7.36 0.93 -21.63
CA ASP A 184 -7.30 0.69 -20.19
C ASP A 184 -6.00 1.17 -19.54
N TYR A 185 -5.01 1.63 -20.30
CA TYR A 185 -3.70 2.02 -19.76
C TYR A 185 -3.59 3.54 -19.63
N VAL A 186 -2.96 4.00 -18.55
CA VAL A 186 -2.74 5.44 -18.30
C VAL A 186 -1.36 5.67 -17.69
N SER A 187 -0.76 6.81 -18.00
CA SER A 187 0.48 7.24 -17.36
C SER A 187 0.21 7.87 -15.98
N ARG A 188 0.87 7.37 -14.93
CA ARG A 188 0.79 7.89 -13.56
C ARG A 188 2.16 8.28 -13.01
N PRO A 189 2.25 9.29 -12.14
CA PRO A 189 3.48 9.64 -11.48
C PRO A 189 3.87 8.62 -10.40
N ILE A 190 5.17 8.37 -10.26
CA ILE A 190 5.74 7.56 -9.17
C ILE A 190 5.66 8.34 -7.85
N THR A 191 5.13 7.73 -6.80
CA THR A 191 5.06 8.27 -5.42
C THR A 191 6.00 7.57 -4.45
N GLY A 192 6.59 6.44 -4.85
CA GLY A 192 7.51 5.69 -3.99
C GLY A 192 8.53 4.92 -4.81
N LYS A 193 9.73 4.78 -4.25
CA LYS A 193 10.78 3.91 -4.78
C LYS A 193 11.39 3.14 -3.63
N PHE A 194 11.59 1.85 -3.85
CA PHE A 194 12.11 0.93 -2.86
C PHE A 194 13.28 0.18 -3.46
N GLU A 195 14.36 0.07 -2.71
CA GLU A 195 15.53 -0.73 -3.04
C GLU A 195 15.86 -1.58 -1.82
N HIS A 196 15.90 -2.90 -1.95
CA HIS A 196 16.34 -3.81 -0.90
C HIS A 196 16.99 -5.05 -1.50
N GLU A 197 17.53 -5.92 -0.64
CA GLU A 197 18.12 -7.19 -1.08
C GLU A 197 17.24 -8.37 -0.64
N SER A 198 17.06 -9.35 -1.54
CA SER A 198 16.23 -10.54 -1.33
C SER A 198 16.94 -11.81 -1.79
N ASN A 199 16.77 -12.88 -1.01
CA ASN A 199 17.22 -14.24 -1.37
C ASN A 199 16.15 -15.01 -2.16
N ASP A 200 14.94 -14.45 -2.27
CA ASP A 200 13.82 -15.09 -2.94
C ASP A 200 13.55 -14.40 -4.28
N VAL A 201 14.50 -14.51 -5.20
CA VAL A 201 14.44 -13.91 -6.53
C VAL A 201 14.43 -14.99 -7.60
N TYR A 202 13.57 -14.80 -8.60
CA TYR A 202 13.40 -15.68 -9.74
C TYR A 202 13.61 -14.89 -11.02
N TYR A 203 14.24 -15.54 -12.01
CA TYR A 203 14.35 -15.07 -13.38
C TYR A 203 13.32 -15.82 -14.21
N LEU A 204 12.29 -15.09 -14.67
CA LEU A 204 11.21 -15.61 -15.49
C LEU A 204 11.47 -15.28 -16.96
N HIS A 205 11.50 -16.29 -17.81
CA HIS A 205 11.65 -16.11 -19.26
C HIS A 205 10.28 -16.18 -19.93
N PHE A 206 9.92 -15.10 -20.61
CA PHE A 206 8.64 -14.96 -21.30
C PHE A 206 8.83 -14.84 -22.81
N GLY A 207 8.02 -15.57 -23.58
CA GLY A 207 8.12 -15.63 -25.04
C GLY A 207 9.56 -15.81 -25.54
N ASP A 208 9.90 -15.08 -26.59
CA ASP A 208 11.24 -15.07 -27.18
C ASP A 208 12.15 -13.96 -26.60
N ASN A 209 11.78 -13.33 -25.48
CA ASN A 209 12.57 -12.25 -24.91
C ASN A 209 13.89 -12.80 -24.30
N PRO A 210 15.07 -12.36 -24.78
CA PRO A 210 16.34 -12.82 -24.25
C PRO A 210 16.63 -12.32 -22.84
N HIS A 211 15.93 -11.28 -22.36
CA HIS A 211 16.11 -10.71 -21.03
C HIS A 211 15.00 -11.20 -20.09
N PRO A 212 15.32 -12.06 -19.10
CA PRO A 212 14.31 -12.50 -18.14
C PRO A 212 13.84 -11.38 -17.23
N LEU A 213 12.60 -11.48 -16.76
CA LEU A 213 12.09 -10.67 -15.66
C LEU A 213 12.65 -11.20 -14.34
N GLY A 214 13.56 -10.44 -13.71
CA GLY A 214 14.01 -10.68 -12.35
C GLY A 214 13.00 -10.14 -11.34
N VAL A 215 12.44 -11.00 -10.50
CA VAL A 215 11.31 -10.66 -9.64
C VAL A 215 11.34 -11.48 -8.34
N THR A 216 10.82 -10.93 -7.23
CA THR A 216 10.69 -11.71 -5.99
C THR A 216 9.60 -12.77 -6.11
N GLY A 217 9.75 -13.90 -5.42
CA GLY A 217 8.84 -15.04 -5.57
C GLY A 217 7.39 -14.76 -5.22
N SER A 218 7.14 -13.84 -4.27
CA SER A 218 5.81 -13.41 -3.85
C SER A 218 5.20 -12.30 -4.70
N HIS A 219 5.98 -11.65 -5.58
CA HIS A 219 5.49 -10.49 -6.31
C HIS A 219 4.36 -10.89 -7.26
N PRO A 220 3.19 -10.22 -7.25
CA PRO A 220 2.06 -10.65 -8.04
C PRO A 220 2.17 -10.23 -9.51
N ILE A 221 1.92 -11.19 -10.39
CA ILE A 221 1.83 -11.03 -11.84
C ILE A 221 0.43 -11.43 -12.28
N TRP A 222 -0.22 -10.64 -13.14
CA TRP A 222 -1.57 -10.97 -13.60
C TRP A 222 -1.56 -12.17 -14.57
N SER A 223 -2.13 -13.29 -14.14
CA SER A 223 -2.33 -14.49 -14.95
C SER A 223 -3.65 -14.41 -15.70
N ILE A 224 -3.59 -14.52 -17.02
CA ILE A 224 -4.79 -14.60 -17.88
C ILE A 224 -5.46 -15.95 -17.69
N ASP A 225 -4.69 -17.03 -17.60
CA ASP A 225 -5.25 -18.39 -17.51
C ASP A 225 -6.01 -18.60 -16.19
N ARG A 226 -5.57 -17.95 -15.11
CA ARG A 226 -6.25 -18.02 -13.80
C ARG A 226 -7.20 -16.85 -13.57
N ASN A 227 -7.15 -15.82 -14.41
CA ASN A 227 -7.86 -14.56 -14.22
C ASN A 227 -7.64 -13.97 -12.81
N ASP A 228 -6.37 -13.95 -12.38
CA ASP A 228 -6.00 -13.63 -11.01
C ASP A 228 -4.55 -13.13 -10.90
N TRP A 229 -4.24 -12.44 -9.80
CA TRP A 229 -2.88 -12.11 -9.41
C TRP A 229 -2.20 -13.35 -8.82
N VAL A 230 -1.05 -13.71 -9.38
CA VAL A 230 -0.31 -14.92 -8.98
C VAL A 230 1.11 -14.54 -8.61
N GLY A 231 1.60 -15.01 -7.46
CA GLY A 231 3.00 -14.85 -7.11
C GLY A 231 3.92 -15.42 -8.18
N ALA A 232 4.99 -14.70 -8.53
CA ALA A 232 5.93 -15.08 -9.59
C ALA A 232 6.48 -16.52 -9.46
N SER A 233 6.70 -16.99 -8.23
CA SER A 233 7.16 -18.36 -7.95
C SER A 233 6.10 -19.45 -8.16
N GLU A 234 4.83 -19.07 -8.23
CA GLU A 234 3.67 -19.97 -8.33
C GLU A 234 3.09 -20.08 -9.76
N LEU A 235 3.53 -19.21 -10.68
CA LEU A 235 3.21 -19.33 -12.11
C LEU A 235 3.63 -20.70 -12.64
N LYS A 236 2.86 -21.29 -13.54
CA LYS A 236 3.21 -22.57 -14.19
C LYS A 236 3.93 -22.29 -15.50
N ILE A 237 4.85 -23.18 -15.86
CA ILE A 237 5.42 -23.15 -17.22
C ILE A 237 4.27 -23.38 -18.22
N GLY A 238 4.20 -22.55 -19.26
CA GLY A 238 3.11 -22.48 -20.22
C GLY A 238 1.99 -21.52 -19.85
N GLU A 239 2.02 -20.91 -18.66
CA GLU A 239 0.97 -19.99 -18.20
C GLU A 239 1.06 -18.64 -18.93
N LYS A 240 -0.10 -18.13 -19.38
CA LYS A 240 -0.24 -16.84 -20.06
C LYS A 240 -0.41 -15.72 -19.04
N VAL A 241 0.43 -14.70 -19.14
CA VAL A 241 0.36 -13.49 -18.31
C VAL A 241 0.00 -12.28 -19.16
N LYS A 242 -0.63 -11.29 -18.55
CA LYS A 242 -1.06 -10.07 -19.23
C LYS A 242 0.09 -9.12 -19.48
N THR A 243 0.09 -8.55 -20.68
CA THR A 243 0.98 -7.45 -21.08
C THR A 243 0.17 -6.27 -21.59
N HIS A 244 0.81 -5.12 -21.79
CA HIS A 244 0.18 -3.98 -22.46
C HIS A 244 -0.49 -4.38 -23.78
N ASP A 245 0.27 -5.11 -24.61
CA ASP A 245 -0.05 -5.39 -26.01
C ASP A 245 -0.82 -6.72 -26.17
N GLY A 246 -1.26 -7.33 -25.06
CA GLY A 246 -2.04 -8.57 -25.03
C GLY A 246 -1.56 -9.54 -23.96
N LEU A 247 -0.74 -10.52 -24.37
CA LEU A 247 -0.24 -11.56 -23.47
C LEU A 247 1.17 -12.02 -23.85
N THR A 248 1.84 -12.67 -22.88
CA THR A 248 3.06 -13.45 -23.11
C THR A 248 3.02 -14.74 -22.29
N VAL A 249 3.86 -15.72 -22.61
CA VAL A 249 3.83 -17.09 -22.03
C VAL A 249 5.11 -17.35 -21.26
N LEU A 250 4.99 -17.88 -20.04
CA LEU A 250 6.14 -18.29 -19.24
C LEU A 250 6.79 -19.57 -19.80
N HIS A 251 8.02 -19.50 -20.28
CA HIS A 251 8.75 -20.67 -20.80
C HIS A 251 9.66 -21.33 -19.78
N SER A 252 10.29 -20.55 -18.91
CA SER A 252 11.16 -21.09 -17.87
C SER A 252 11.22 -20.17 -16.66
N ARG A 253 11.55 -20.77 -15.52
CA ARG A 253 11.77 -20.08 -14.25
C ARG A 253 13.04 -20.62 -13.61
N ILE A 254 13.95 -19.73 -13.26
CA ILE A 254 15.20 -20.06 -12.59
C ILE A 254 15.25 -19.30 -11.27
N LYS A 255 15.40 -20.00 -10.15
CA LYS A 255 15.62 -19.34 -8.85
C LYS A 255 17.07 -18.86 -8.77
N SER A 256 17.28 -17.61 -8.38
CA SER A 256 18.62 -17.10 -8.08
C SER A 256 19.21 -17.89 -6.91
N ALA A 257 20.44 -18.35 -7.07
CA ALA A 257 21.21 -18.94 -5.97
C ALA A 257 21.78 -17.87 -5.03
N GLU A 258 21.92 -16.65 -5.53
CA GLU A 258 22.50 -15.53 -4.82
C GLU A 258 21.44 -14.55 -4.36
N ARG A 259 21.79 -13.79 -3.33
CA ARG A 259 21.03 -12.64 -2.90
C ARG A 259 21.10 -11.56 -3.98
N GLN A 260 19.95 -11.05 -4.38
CA GLN A 260 19.86 -10.03 -5.42
C GLN A 260 19.30 -8.73 -4.85
N LYS A 261 19.77 -7.62 -5.40
CA LYS A 261 19.14 -6.32 -5.20
C LYS A 261 17.88 -6.24 -6.06
N VAL A 262 16.76 -5.89 -5.44
CA VAL A 262 15.46 -5.76 -6.07
C VAL A 262 14.91 -4.35 -5.86
N TYR A 263 14.06 -3.95 -6.80
CA TYR A 263 13.47 -2.62 -6.81
C TYR A 263 11.95 -2.74 -6.90
N ASN A 264 11.24 -1.86 -6.21
CA ASN A 264 9.80 -1.72 -6.36
C ASN A 264 9.41 -0.24 -6.45
N LEU A 265 8.23 0.02 -6.98
CA LEU A 265 7.66 1.36 -7.15
C LEU A 265 6.33 1.43 -6.42
N GLU A 266 6.04 2.60 -5.87
CA GLU A 266 4.67 3.01 -5.54
C GLU A 266 4.24 4.01 -6.61
N VAL A 267 3.03 3.84 -7.12
CA VAL A 267 2.51 4.62 -8.24
C VAL A 267 1.21 5.26 -7.80
N TYR A 268 1.05 6.55 -8.09
CA TYR A 268 -0.15 7.29 -7.75
C TYR A 268 -1.39 6.59 -8.31
N LYS A 269 -2.38 6.35 -7.44
CA LYS A 269 -3.72 5.81 -7.76
C LYS A 269 -3.78 4.32 -8.05
N ASP A 270 -3.14 3.85 -9.13
CA ASP A 270 -3.51 2.54 -9.71
C ASP A 270 -2.81 1.35 -9.03
N HIS A 271 -1.80 1.58 -8.18
CA HIS A 271 -1.07 0.54 -7.40
C HIS A 271 -0.63 -0.71 -8.18
N ASN A 272 -0.48 -0.57 -9.49
CA ASN A 272 0.02 -1.57 -10.41
C ASN A 272 0.80 -0.87 -11.52
N PHE A 273 1.67 -1.58 -12.22
CA PHE A 273 2.43 -1.04 -13.33
C PHE A 273 2.93 -2.12 -14.29
N LEU A 274 3.48 -1.68 -15.41
CA LEU A 274 4.06 -2.56 -16.42
C LEU A 274 5.59 -2.61 -16.29
N VAL A 275 6.15 -3.81 -16.36
CA VAL A 275 7.60 -4.06 -16.24
C VAL A 275 8.17 -4.79 -17.44
N SER A 276 9.50 -4.74 -17.57
CA SER A 276 10.28 -5.31 -18.67
C SER A 276 9.93 -4.72 -20.04
N THR A 277 10.68 -5.15 -21.07
CA THR A 277 10.38 -4.82 -22.47
C THR A 277 9.09 -5.46 -22.97
N ASP A 278 8.63 -6.53 -22.32
CA ASP A 278 7.37 -7.20 -22.63
C ASP A 278 6.17 -6.48 -22.00
N LYS A 279 6.40 -5.45 -21.18
CA LYS A 279 5.37 -4.66 -20.49
C LYS A 279 4.38 -5.56 -19.73
N ILE A 280 4.90 -6.47 -18.92
CA ILE A 280 4.12 -7.42 -18.11
C ILE A 280 3.46 -6.68 -16.96
N LEU A 281 2.18 -6.99 -16.70
CA LEU A 281 1.40 -6.37 -15.63
C LEU A 281 1.72 -6.97 -14.25
N VAL A 282 2.16 -6.11 -13.33
CA VAL A 282 2.51 -6.44 -11.93
C VAL A 282 1.81 -5.51 -10.94
N HIS A 283 1.68 -5.97 -9.69
CA HIS A 283 1.00 -5.23 -8.62
C HIS A 283 1.96 -4.74 -7.53
N ASN A 284 1.68 -3.58 -6.93
CA ASN A 284 2.49 -2.99 -5.85
C ASN A 284 2.37 -3.78 -4.53
N SER A 285 1.19 -4.34 -4.24
CA SER A 285 0.89 -5.05 -2.98
C SER A 285 0.78 -6.56 -3.20
N CYS A 286 1.49 -7.38 -2.43
CA CYS A 286 1.29 -8.83 -2.41
C CYS A 286 0.25 -9.29 -1.36
N VAL A 287 -0.38 -8.35 -0.62
CA VAL A 287 -1.42 -8.65 0.39
C VAL A 287 -2.58 -9.45 -0.21
N PRO A 288 -3.11 -9.12 -1.42
CA PRO A 288 -4.17 -9.91 -2.03
C PRO A 288 -3.79 -11.38 -2.19
N GLU A 289 -2.54 -11.69 -2.54
CA GLU A 289 -2.10 -13.08 -2.72
C GLU A 289 -1.95 -13.82 -1.38
N ILE A 290 -1.40 -13.16 -0.35
CA ILE A 290 -1.29 -13.73 1.00
C ILE A 290 -2.67 -14.14 1.52
N ILE A 291 -3.63 -13.22 1.43
CA ILE A 291 -5.01 -13.48 1.87
C ILE A 291 -5.63 -14.58 1.00
N SER A 292 -5.47 -14.51 -0.33
CA SER A 292 -6.04 -15.50 -1.25
C SER A 292 -5.50 -16.91 -1.03
N LYS A 293 -4.22 -17.04 -0.67
CA LYS A 293 -3.60 -18.32 -0.31
C LYS A 293 -4.20 -18.94 0.95
N ILE A 294 -4.67 -18.11 1.88
CA ILE A 294 -5.31 -18.56 3.12
C ILE A 294 -6.76 -18.91 2.83
N THR A 295 -7.54 -17.99 2.26
CA THR A 295 -8.97 -18.16 1.98
C THR A 295 -9.25 -19.39 1.10
N ARG A 296 -8.37 -19.72 0.15
CA ARG A 296 -8.49 -20.91 -0.70
C ARG A 296 -8.51 -22.23 0.07
N LYS A 297 -7.99 -22.27 1.29
CA LYS A 297 -7.96 -23.46 2.16
C LYS A 297 -9.27 -23.73 2.88
N PHE A 298 -10.20 -22.78 2.85
CA PHE A 298 -11.48 -22.87 3.54
C PHE A 298 -12.61 -23.11 2.54
N ASP A 299 -13.55 -23.94 2.94
CA ASP A 299 -14.74 -24.27 2.17
C ASP A 299 -15.93 -23.42 2.63
N ASN A 300 -17.06 -23.63 1.95
CA ASN A 300 -18.31 -22.98 2.31
C ASN A 300 -18.68 -23.27 3.78
N LEU A 301 -19.29 -22.30 4.46
CA LEU A 301 -19.65 -22.32 5.90
C LEU A 301 -18.50 -22.17 6.91
N GLU A 302 -17.23 -22.06 6.47
CA GLU A 302 -16.04 -21.87 7.34
C GLU A 302 -15.57 -20.40 7.40
N CYS A 303 -16.52 -19.44 7.39
CA CYS A 303 -16.19 -18.02 7.30
C CYS A 303 -15.40 -17.50 8.51
N GLU A 304 -15.67 -18.05 9.71
CA GLU A 304 -15.01 -17.61 10.94
C GLU A 304 -13.57 -18.10 11.01
N GLU A 305 -13.35 -19.40 10.75
CA GLU A 305 -12.03 -20.02 10.72
C GLU A 305 -11.16 -19.41 9.62
N CYS A 306 -11.75 -19.13 8.46
CA CYS A 306 -11.10 -18.42 7.37
C CYS A 306 -10.64 -17.02 7.82
N ALA A 307 -11.53 -16.24 8.40
CA ALA A 307 -11.25 -14.89 8.87
C ALA A 307 -10.17 -14.89 9.96
N GLU A 308 -10.24 -15.81 10.92
CA GLU A 308 -9.22 -15.97 11.97
C GLU A 308 -7.84 -16.30 11.41
N ALA A 309 -7.77 -17.21 10.42
CA ALA A 309 -6.52 -17.56 9.78
C ALA A 309 -5.92 -16.36 9.00
N VAL A 310 -6.76 -15.60 8.31
CA VAL A 310 -6.35 -14.37 7.61
C VAL A 310 -5.85 -13.33 8.61
N VAL A 311 -6.62 -13.02 9.65
CA VAL A 311 -6.23 -12.05 10.70
C VAL A 311 -4.91 -12.46 11.34
N LYS A 312 -4.75 -13.74 11.67
CA LYS A 312 -3.51 -14.24 12.28
C LYS A 312 -2.30 -14.03 11.38
N GLU A 313 -2.40 -14.35 10.09
CA GLU A 313 -1.30 -14.13 9.15
C GLU A 313 -1.01 -12.63 9.01
N LEU A 314 -2.03 -11.82 8.77
CA LEU A 314 -1.88 -10.37 8.57
C LEU A 314 -1.27 -9.70 9.81
N GLN A 315 -1.73 -10.04 11.02
CA GLN A 315 -1.14 -9.56 12.28
C GLN A 315 0.31 -10.02 12.45
N SER A 316 0.64 -11.26 12.09
CA SER A 316 2.02 -11.75 12.12
C SER A 316 2.92 -10.94 11.18
N LEU A 317 2.37 -10.48 10.07
CA LEU A 317 3.04 -9.64 9.07
C LEU A 317 2.96 -8.14 9.40
N GLY A 318 2.17 -7.72 10.38
CA GLY A 318 1.97 -6.30 10.75
C GLY A 318 0.96 -5.56 9.89
N ILE A 319 0.27 -6.28 9.02
CA ILE A 319 -0.70 -5.73 8.09
C ILE A 319 -2.00 -5.48 8.85
N LYS A 320 -2.46 -4.23 8.85
CA LYS A 320 -3.74 -3.83 9.42
C LYS A 320 -4.87 -4.18 8.48
N GLY A 321 -6.03 -4.51 9.05
CA GLY A 321 -7.27 -4.68 8.31
C GLY A 321 -8.46 -4.51 9.24
N GLU A 322 -9.65 -4.78 8.73
CA GLU A 322 -10.88 -4.73 9.50
C GLU A 322 -11.63 -6.05 9.41
N ILE A 323 -12.11 -6.55 10.55
CA ILE A 323 -13.09 -7.64 10.59
C ILE A 323 -14.47 -7.04 10.38
N ILE A 324 -15.24 -7.62 9.46
CA ILE A 324 -16.64 -7.29 9.20
C ILE A 324 -17.49 -8.51 9.56
N ASP A 325 -18.39 -8.34 10.53
CA ASP A 325 -19.40 -9.35 10.86
C ASP A 325 -20.77 -8.88 10.39
N VAL A 326 -21.47 -9.76 9.67
CA VAL A 326 -22.80 -9.54 9.12
C VAL A 326 -23.77 -10.51 9.77
N LYS A 327 -24.99 -10.02 10.06
CA LYS A 327 -26.07 -10.85 10.58
C LYS A 327 -27.39 -10.60 9.85
N ALA A 328 -28.11 -11.68 9.58
CA ALA A 328 -29.50 -11.64 9.13
C ALA A 328 -30.43 -11.32 10.32
N THR A 329 -31.26 -10.30 10.17
CA THR A 329 -32.18 -9.79 11.20
C THR A 329 -33.49 -10.57 11.31
N VAL A 330 -33.90 -11.26 10.25
CA VAL A 330 -35.12 -12.09 10.23
C VAL A 330 -34.75 -13.49 9.75
N THR A 331 -34.67 -14.43 10.69
CA THR A 331 -34.15 -15.79 10.47
C THR A 331 -35.25 -16.84 10.41
N LYS A 332 -36.45 -16.54 9.89
CA LYS A 332 -37.51 -17.56 9.74
C LYS A 332 -37.01 -18.82 8.98
N TYR A 333 -35.97 -18.67 8.15
CA TYR A 333 -35.20 -19.74 7.51
C TYR A 333 -33.68 -19.67 7.74
N GLY A 334 -33.25 -18.94 8.78
CA GLY A 334 -31.91 -19.06 9.37
C GLY A 334 -30.74 -18.42 8.63
N GLY A 335 -30.68 -18.44 7.31
CA GLY A 335 -29.40 -18.33 6.60
C GLY A 335 -29.09 -17.08 5.79
N LEU A 336 -27.85 -17.04 5.28
CA LEU A 336 -27.40 -16.15 4.21
C LEU A 336 -27.13 -16.98 2.95
N TRP A 337 -27.44 -16.40 1.80
CA TRP A 337 -27.25 -16.96 0.47
C TRP A 337 -26.28 -16.08 -0.32
N SER A 338 -25.40 -16.68 -1.12
CA SER A 338 -24.60 -15.96 -2.12
C SER A 338 -25.25 -16.15 -3.49
N ASP A 339 -25.63 -15.05 -4.14
CA ASP A 339 -26.23 -15.07 -5.47
C ASP A 339 -25.22 -15.52 -6.53
N LYS A 340 -23.97 -15.09 -6.39
CA LYS A 340 -22.85 -15.42 -7.27
C LYS A 340 -22.48 -16.90 -7.20
N GLU A 341 -22.46 -17.48 -6.00
CA GLU A 341 -22.15 -18.90 -5.80
C GLU A 341 -23.37 -19.81 -5.95
N GLY A 342 -24.58 -19.25 -5.95
CA GLY A 342 -25.83 -20.00 -6.04
C GLY A 342 -26.03 -21.00 -4.89
N LYS A 343 -25.58 -20.65 -3.67
CA LYS A 343 -25.63 -21.55 -2.51
C LYS A 343 -25.83 -20.83 -1.18
N VAL A 344 -26.28 -21.57 -0.17
CA VAL A 344 -26.34 -21.11 1.23
C VAL A 344 -24.92 -21.02 1.77
N ILE A 345 -24.55 -19.86 2.30
CA ILE A 345 -23.22 -19.57 2.83
C ILE A 345 -23.18 -19.42 4.36
N SER A 346 -24.36 -19.36 4.98
CA SER A 346 -24.53 -19.38 6.42
C SER A 346 -25.89 -19.98 6.76
N THR A 347 -25.95 -20.83 7.79
CA THR A 347 -27.21 -21.46 8.25
C THR A 347 -27.78 -20.81 9.51
N ASN A 348 -26.95 -20.06 10.24
CA ASN A 348 -27.31 -19.31 11.45
C ASN A 348 -27.48 -17.80 11.17
N GLY A 349 -27.24 -17.39 9.93
CA GLY A 349 -27.45 -16.03 9.44
C GLY A 349 -26.28 -15.12 9.75
N PHE A 350 -25.19 -15.66 10.28
CA PHE A 350 -23.94 -14.96 10.56
C PHE A 350 -22.91 -15.23 9.46
N HIS A 351 -22.18 -14.20 9.03
CA HIS A 351 -21.04 -14.34 8.11
C HIS A 351 -19.94 -13.34 8.48
N ARG A 352 -18.68 -13.77 8.40
CA ARG A 352 -17.51 -12.94 8.72
C ARG A 352 -16.61 -12.81 7.50
N ALA A 353 -16.11 -11.60 7.28
CA ALA A 353 -15.14 -11.30 6.23
C ALA A 353 -14.06 -10.33 6.74
N ILE A 354 -12.97 -10.23 5.99
CA ILE A 354 -11.85 -9.34 6.27
C ILE A 354 -11.74 -8.28 5.18
N LEU A 355 -11.75 -7.00 5.56
CA LEU A 355 -11.49 -5.86 4.68
C LEU A 355 -10.02 -5.45 4.80
N VAL A 356 -9.30 -5.48 3.68
CA VAL A 356 -7.92 -5.00 3.57
C VAL A 356 -7.77 -4.25 2.26
N ASP A 357 -7.18 -3.06 2.30
CA ASP A 357 -6.92 -2.22 1.12
C ASP A 357 -8.14 -2.04 0.19
N GLY A 358 -9.33 -1.86 0.79
CA GLY A 358 -10.58 -1.65 0.05
C GLY A 358 -11.27 -2.92 -0.46
N LYS A 359 -10.63 -4.09 -0.37
CA LYS A 359 -11.20 -5.38 -0.77
C LYS A 359 -11.66 -6.21 0.42
N VAL A 360 -12.80 -6.88 0.24
CA VAL A 360 -13.38 -7.81 1.21
C VAL A 360 -13.06 -9.24 0.79
N TYR A 361 -12.46 -10.00 1.71
CA TYR A 361 -12.05 -11.38 1.55
C TYR A 361 -12.79 -12.27 2.55
N ASP A 362 -13.28 -13.41 2.08
CA ASP A 362 -13.84 -14.47 2.92
C ASP A 362 -13.64 -15.84 2.25
N ASN A 363 -14.25 -16.88 2.83
CA ASN A 363 -14.16 -18.25 2.35
C ASN A 363 -14.85 -18.51 0.99
N ILE A 364 -15.66 -17.57 0.48
CA ILE A 364 -16.34 -17.68 -0.82
C ILE A 364 -15.79 -16.66 -1.85
N HIS A 365 -15.36 -15.48 -1.39
CA HIS A 365 -14.67 -14.43 -2.13
C HIS A 365 -13.16 -14.56 -1.95
N LYS A 366 -12.62 -15.69 -2.40
CA LYS A 366 -11.26 -16.11 -2.11
C LYS A 366 -10.20 -15.11 -2.60
N THR A 367 -10.46 -14.41 -3.71
CA THR A 367 -9.54 -13.44 -4.34
C THR A 367 -9.81 -11.98 -3.93
N GLY A 368 -10.76 -11.76 -3.03
CA GLY A 368 -11.25 -10.43 -2.70
C GLY A 368 -12.26 -9.91 -3.73
N THR A 369 -13.17 -9.07 -3.25
CA THR A 369 -14.15 -8.34 -4.06
C THR A 369 -14.39 -6.98 -3.41
N ASN A 370 -14.97 -6.03 -4.13
CA ASN A 370 -15.31 -4.74 -3.53
C ASN A 370 -16.41 -4.90 -2.48
N PHE A 371 -16.43 -4.01 -1.50
CA PHE A 371 -17.43 -4.06 -0.43
C PHE A 371 -18.87 -3.97 -0.96
N SER A 372 -19.12 -3.17 -2.00
CA SER A 372 -20.44 -2.99 -2.64
C SER A 372 -20.94 -4.29 -3.29
N GLU A 373 -20.06 -4.96 -4.04
CA GLU A 373 -20.30 -6.25 -4.69
C GLU A 373 -20.52 -7.35 -3.66
N TRP A 374 -19.60 -7.46 -2.70
CA TRP A 374 -19.71 -8.38 -1.57
C TRP A 374 -21.04 -8.22 -0.83
N TRP A 375 -21.38 -6.98 -0.47
CA TRP A 375 -22.62 -6.69 0.24
C TRP A 375 -23.85 -7.03 -0.60
N SER A 376 -23.80 -6.84 -1.92
CA SER A 376 -24.92 -7.18 -2.80
C SER A 376 -25.09 -8.68 -2.98
N ASP A 377 -23.98 -9.43 -2.99
CA ASP A 377 -23.97 -10.89 -3.11
C ASP A 377 -24.64 -11.59 -1.91
N LEU A 378 -24.51 -11.03 -0.70
CA LEU A 378 -25.09 -11.61 0.51
C LEU A 378 -26.62 -11.40 0.57
N ILE A 379 -27.42 -12.37 0.16
CA ILE A 379 -28.89 -12.29 0.20
C ILE A 379 -29.43 -12.95 1.48
N VAL A 380 -30.46 -12.34 2.09
CA VAL A 380 -31.29 -13.00 3.10
C VAL A 380 -32.54 -13.55 2.41
N PRO A 381 -32.72 -14.87 2.32
CA PRO A 381 -33.89 -15.45 1.67
C PRO A 381 -35.21 -14.98 2.30
N VAL A 382 -36.26 -14.88 1.48
CA VAL A 382 -37.64 -14.56 1.91
C VAL A 382 -37.81 -13.12 2.45
N GLY A 383 -37.07 -12.16 1.89
CA GLY A 383 -37.27 -10.73 2.13
C GLY A 383 -36.77 -10.22 3.49
N GLY A 384 -35.88 -10.98 4.15
CA GLY A 384 -35.22 -10.53 5.37
C GLY A 384 -34.19 -9.42 5.11
N LYS A 385 -33.76 -8.73 6.17
CA LYS A 385 -32.69 -7.73 6.09
C LYS A 385 -31.40 -8.29 6.68
N LYS A 386 -30.27 -7.83 6.17
CA LYS A 386 -28.93 -8.04 6.77
C LYS A 386 -28.39 -6.73 7.31
N GLU A 387 -27.58 -6.81 8.35
CA GLU A 387 -26.91 -5.68 8.97
C GLU A 387 -25.47 -6.03 9.33
N ILE A 388 -24.60 -5.01 9.35
CA ILE A 388 -23.25 -5.13 9.86
C ILE A 388 -23.32 -4.95 11.36
N ILE A 389 -23.06 -6.03 12.09
CA ILE A 389 -23.09 -6.03 13.56
C ILE A 389 -21.73 -5.70 14.16
N LYS A 390 -20.67 -5.81 13.36
CA LYS A 390 -19.31 -5.46 13.77
C LYS A 390 -18.49 -4.99 12.57
N LYS A 391 -17.77 -3.89 12.77
CA LYS A 391 -16.68 -3.47 11.89
C LYS A 391 -15.55 -2.96 12.79
N GLN A 392 -14.46 -3.71 12.89
CA GLN A 392 -13.40 -3.45 13.87
C GLN A 392 -12.02 -3.70 13.26
N GLY A 393 -11.11 -2.73 13.41
CA GLY A 393 -9.71 -2.88 13.04
C GLY A 393 -8.93 -3.82 13.96
N PHE A 394 -7.91 -4.49 13.42
CA PHE A 394 -7.02 -5.41 14.14
C PHE A 394 -5.53 -5.15 13.95
#